data_AF-A0A3P7PLQ2-F1
#
_entry.id   AF-A0A3P7PLQ2-F1
#
_cell.length_a   1.000
_cell.length_b   1.000
_cell.length_c   1.000
_cell.angle_alpha   90.00
_cell.angle_beta   90.00
_cell.angle_gamma   90.00
#
_symmetry.space_group_name_H-M   'P 1'
#
loop_
_entity.id
_entity.type
_entity.pdbx_description
1 polymer ?
#
loop_
_entity_poly.entity_id
_entity_poly.type
_entity_poly.pdbx_seq_one_letter_code
_entity_poly.pdbx_strand_id
1 'polypeptide(L)'
;MKPQLVCAEAALKQPGWRYLLNLAAEEVPLRTNLELIAAMQALNGSNLLEALRIGNYSNRTKGVRLPNQVHSSSCLFPASFY
;
A
#
# COMPACT_ATOMS: atom_id res chain seq x y z
N MET A 1 14.71 -2.01 -1.57
CA MET A 1 14.00 -1.06 -0.70
C MET A 1 14.67 0.31 -0.59
N LYS A 2 16.01 0.44 -0.63
CA LYS A 2 16.67 1.75 -0.55
C LYS A 2 16.19 2.77 -1.61
N PRO A 3 16.04 2.41 -2.91
CA PRO A 3 15.60 3.37 -3.93
C PRO A 3 14.20 3.94 -3.63
N GLN A 4 13.26 3.09 -3.22
CA GLN A 4 11.89 3.51 -2.90
C GLN A 4 11.86 4.55 -1.76
N LEU A 5 12.69 4.37 -0.73
CA LEU A 5 12.77 5.30 0.40
C LEU A 5 13.36 6.65 0.00
N VAL A 6 14.42 6.67 -0.82
CA VAL A 6 15.03 7.90 -1.32
C VAL A 6 14.06 8.68 -2.21
N CYS A 7 13.36 8.01 -3.11
CA CYS A 7 12.35 8.64 -3.96
C CYS A 7 11.16 9.16 -3.15
N ALA A 8 10.70 8.42 -2.13
CA ALA A 8 9.65 8.87 -1.24
C ALA A 8 10.05 10.14 -0.46
N GLU A 9 11.27 10.20 0.04
CA GLU A 9 11.80 11.41 0.71
C GLU A 9 11.80 12.61 -0.24
N ALA A 10 12.23 12.42 -1.49
CA ALA A 10 12.21 13.47 -2.49
C ALA A 10 10.78 13.94 -2.82
N ALA A 11 9.83 13.00 -2.95
CA ALA A 11 8.43 13.31 -3.20
C ALA A 11 7.78 14.09 -2.04
N LEU A 12 8.11 13.73 -0.78
CA LEU A 12 7.61 14.41 0.41
C LEU A 12 8.07 15.88 0.51
N LYS A 13 9.23 16.20 -0.07
CA LYS A 13 9.74 17.59 -0.13
C LYS A 13 8.98 18.44 -1.16
N GLN A 14 8.17 17.81 -2.04
CA GLN A 14 7.37 18.50 -3.03
C GLN A 14 5.91 18.61 -2.55
N PRO A 15 5.28 19.79 -2.62
CA PRO A 15 3.88 19.93 -2.26
C PRO A 15 2.95 19.34 -3.34
N GLY A 16 1.72 18.99 -2.94
CA GLY A 16 0.64 18.65 -3.87
C GLY A 16 0.44 17.16 -4.18
N TRP A 17 1.35 16.28 -3.76
CA TRP A 17 1.17 14.84 -3.88
C TRP A 17 0.14 14.31 -2.86
N ARG A 18 -0.74 13.41 -3.30
CA ARG A 18 -1.75 12.76 -2.43
C ARG A 18 -1.48 11.27 -2.21
N TYR A 19 -0.94 10.59 -3.21
CA TYR A 19 -0.60 9.18 -3.15
C TYR A 19 0.75 8.96 -3.84
N LEU A 20 1.54 8.02 -3.31
CA LEU A 20 2.80 7.57 -3.88
C LEU A 20 2.61 6.14 -4.38
N LEU A 21 2.89 5.91 -5.67
CA LEU A 21 2.88 4.58 -6.27
C LEU A 21 4.31 4.13 -6.52
N ASN A 22 4.66 2.96 -6.02
CA ASN A 22 5.93 2.31 -6.35
C ASN A 22 5.70 1.41 -7.56
N LEU A 23 6.52 1.56 -8.59
CA LEU A 23 6.43 0.76 -9.81
C LEU A 23 7.79 0.14 -10.14
N ALA A 24 7.79 -1.09 -10.66
CA ALA A 24 8.93 -1.73 -11.29
C ALA A 24 9.00 -1.39 -12.79
N ALA A 25 10.15 -1.63 -13.43
CA ALA A 25 10.34 -1.30 -14.84
C ALA A 25 9.47 -2.16 -15.77
N GLU A 26 9.15 -3.37 -15.33
CA GLU A 26 8.36 -4.35 -16.07
C GLU A 26 6.84 -4.16 -15.87
N GLU A 27 6.40 -3.29 -14.96
CA GLU A 27 4.99 -3.03 -14.71
C GLU A 27 4.41 -2.06 -15.74
N VAL A 28 3.26 -2.42 -16.31
CA VAL A 28 2.54 -1.61 -17.29
C VAL A 28 1.13 -1.28 -16.81
N PRO A 29 0.64 -0.05 -17.02
CA PRO A 29 -0.71 0.32 -16.62
C PRO A 29 -1.74 -0.45 -17.44
N LEU A 30 -2.65 -1.16 -16.75
CA LEU A 30 -3.76 -1.90 -17.37
C LEU A 30 -5.05 -1.06 -17.47
N ARG A 31 -5.07 0.11 -16.84
CA ARG A 31 -6.20 1.03 -16.73
C ARG A 31 -5.75 2.45 -17.05
N THR A 32 -6.70 3.29 -17.40
CA THR A 32 -6.45 4.70 -17.70
C THR A 32 -6.11 5.48 -16.43
N ASN A 33 -5.44 6.62 -16.60
CA ASN A 33 -5.17 7.53 -15.48
C ASN A 33 -6.45 8.00 -14.78
N LEU A 34 -7.56 8.16 -15.52
CA LEU A 34 -8.83 8.60 -14.95
C LEU A 34 -9.42 7.53 -14.02
N GLU A 35 -9.39 6.27 -14.42
CA GLU A 35 -9.81 5.15 -13.56
C GLU A 35 -8.93 5.04 -12.31
N LEU A 36 -7.62 5.24 -12.46
CA LEU A 36 -6.69 5.24 -11.33
C LEU A 36 -7.00 6.37 -10.34
N ILE A 37 -7.27 7.59 -10.82
CA ILE A 37 -7.67 8.73 -9.98
C ILE A 37 -8.99 8.43 -9.25
N ALA A 38 -9.98 7.86 -9.94
CA ALA A 38 -11.25 7.49 -9.32
C ALA A 38 -11.06 6.47 -8.19
N ALA A 39 -10.21 5.45 -8.40
CA ALA A 39 -9.86 4.48 -7.36
C ALA A 39 -9.16 5.15 -6.17
N MET A 40 -8.19 6.04 -6.41
CA MET A 40 -7.49 6.80 -5.36
C MET A 40 -8.42 7.74 -4.58
N GLN A 41 -9.43 8.32 -5.22
CA GLN A 41 -10.46 9.11 -4.53
C GLN A 41 -11.33 8.23 -3.64
N ALA A 42 -11.70 7.03 -4.09
CA ALA A 42 -12.47 6.08 -3.31
C ALA A 42 -11.73 5.58 -2.05
N LEU A 43 -10.39 5.57 -2.04
CA LEU A 43 -9.59 5.25 -0.86
C LEU A 43 -9.68 6.32 0.25
N ASN A 44 -10.11 7.55 -0.08
CA ASN A 44 -10.32 8.65 0.87
C ASN A 44 -9.16 8.88 1.86
N GLY A 45 -7.93 8.92 1.36
CA GLY A 45 -6.71 9.11 2.16
C GLY A 45 -6.18 7.85 2.85
N SER A 46 -6.85 6.71 2.69
CA SER A 46 -6.35 5.41 3.17
C SER A 46 -5.26 4.87 2.27
N ASN A 47 -4.33 4.11 2.85
CA ASN A 47 -3.29 3.42 2.08
C ASN A 47 -3.81 2.09 1.54
N LEU A 48 -3.39 1.74 0.32
CA LEU A 48 -3.62 0.42 -0.26
C LEU A 48 -2.29 -0.34 -0.29
N LEU A 49 -2.23 -1.43 0.46
CA LEU A 49 -1.12 -2.37 0.45
C LEU A 49 -1.64 -3.78 0.71
N GLU A 50 -0.99 -4.77 0.12
CA GLU A 50 -1.22 -6.15 0.48
C GLU A 50 -0.58 -6.43 1.84
N ALA A 51 -1.36 -7.01 2.75
CA ALA A 51 -0.88 -7.39 4.08
C ALA A 51 -1.34 -8.82 4.39
N LEU A 52 -0.40 -9.63 4.87
CA LEU A 52 -0.69 -10.96 5.36
C LEU A 52 -0.84 -10.94 6.88
N ARG A 53 -1.79 -11.75 7.39
CA ARG A 53 -1.83 -12.02 8.83
C ARG A 53 -0.54 -12.72 9.25
N ILE A 54 -0.04 -12.33 10.42
CA ILE A 54 1.24 -12.83 10.95
C ILE A 54 1.28 -14.36 10.97
N GLY A 55 0.24 -15.03 11.49
CA GLY A 55 0.11 -16.49 11.46
C GLY A 55 1.42 -17.23 11.74
N ASN A 56 1.86 -18.03 10.76
CA ASN A 56 3.09 -18.83 10.80
C ASN A 56 4.40 -18.01 10.81
N TYR A 57 4.33 -16.71 10.55
CA TYR A 57 5.46 -15.78 10.60
C TYR A 57 5.63 -15.11 11.97
N SER A 58 4.96 -15.61 13.03
CA SER A 58 5.08 -15.11 14.41
C SER A 58 6.53 -15.00 14.89
N ASN A 59 7.41 -15.91 14.45
CA ASN A 59 8.84 -15.87 14.78
C ASN A 59 9.53 -14.55 14.34
N ARG A 60 9.00 -13.86 13.31
CA ARG A 60 9.55 -12.58 12.83
C ARG A 60 9.26 -11.41 13.75
N THR A 61 8.24 -11.51 14.60
CA THR A 61 7.91 -10.43 15.55
C THR A 61 8.84 -10.43 16.75
N LYS A 62 9.65 -11.50 16.96
CA LYS A 62 10.55 -11.64 18.11
C LYS A 62 9.86 -11.37 19.46
N GLY A 63 8.59 -11.76 19.58
CA GLY A 63 7.77 -11.54 20.78
C GLY A 63 7.25 -10.10 20.95
N VAL A 64 7.50 -9.20 20.01
CA VAL A 64 6.96 -7.84 20.04
C VAL A 64 5.48 -7.87 19.69
N ARG A 65 4.65 -7.26 20.54
CA ARG A 65 3.24 -7.02 20.25
C ARG A 65 3.14 -5.94 19.17
N LEU A 66 2.68 -6.31 17.97
CA LEU A 66 2.46 -5.32 16.92
C LEU A 66 1.24 -4.45 17.24
N PRO A 67 1.28 -3.14 16.95
CA PRO A 67 0.09 -2.30 17.02
C PRO A 67 -0.97 -2.80 16.02
N ASN A 68 -2.25 -2.72 16.40
CA ASN A 68 -3.41 -3.13 15.60
C ASN A 68 -3.46 -4.63 15.24
N GLN A 69 -3.37 -5.51 16.24
CA GLN A 69 -3.72 -6.94 16.16
C GLN A 69 -5.25 -7.11 15.98
N VAL A 70 -5.83 -6.52 14.94
CA VAL A 70 -7.28 -6.52 14.72
C VAL A 70 -7.75 -7.97 14.49
N HIS A 71 -8.43 -8.49 15.52
CA HIS A 71 -9.27 -9.68 15.43
C HIS A 71 -10.25 -9.49 14.27
N SER A 72 -10.33 -10.49 13.37
CA SER A 72 -11.31 -10.61 12.28
C SER A 72 -11.60 -9.31 11.50
N SER A 73 -10.94 -9.17 10.33
CA SER A 73 -11.61 -8.91 9.04
C SER A 73 -11.88 -7.44 8.75
N SER A 74 -10.88 -6.73 8.23
CA SER A 74 -11.08 -5.41 7.59
C SER A 74 -9.87 -4.89 6.80
N CYS A 75 -9.09 -5.77 6.16
CA CYS A 75 -8.46 -5.40 4.88
C CYS A 75 -9.43 -5.84 3.77
N LEU A 76 -10.62 -5.24 3.74
CA LEU A 76 -11.62 -5.49 2.71
C LEU A 76 -11.35 -4.51 1.56
N PHE A 77 -10.43 -4.87 0.69
CA PHE A 77 -10.69 -4.66 -0.74
C PHE A 77 -10.78 -6.04 -1.36
N PRO A 78 -11.90 -6.41 -2.00
CA PRO A 78 -12.05 -7.72 -2.59
C PRO A 78 -10.96 -7.88 -3.65
N ALA A 79 -10.31 -9.04 -3.66
CA ALA A 79 -9.41 -9.51 -4.70
C ALA A 79 -10.17 -9.81 -6.01
N SER A 80 -11.06 -8.89 -6.41
CA SER A 80 -11.97 -9.01 -7.55
C SER A 80 -11.94 -7.71 -8.35
N PHE A 81 -10.72 -7.30 -8.75
CA PHE A 81 -10.49 -6.43 -9.90
C PHE A 81 -9.53 -7.12 -10.89
N TYR A 82 -9.63 -8.45 -10.97
CA TYR A 82 -9.20 -9.24 -12.12
C TYR A 82 -10.44 -9.66 -12.90
#